data_AF-A0A7Y6PZI3-F1
#
_entry.id   AF-A0A7Y6PZI3-F1
#
_cell.length_a   1.000
_cell.length_b   1.000
_cell.length_c   1.000
_cell.angle_alpha   90.00
_cell.angle_beta   90.00
_cell.angle_gamma   90.00
#
_symmetry.space_group_name_H-M   'P 1'
#
loop_
_entity.id
_entity.type
_entity.pdbx_description
1 polymer ?
#
loop_
_entity_poly.entity_id
_entity_poly.type
_entity_poly.pdbx_seq_one_letter_code
_entity_poly.pdbx_strand_id
1 'polypeptide(L)'
;MNAAVSRLESDAERIAAAGDCEASIEAYLEAGRCAAHYQLWQSALRCYRGALELDLVHRPTLRKILALGSHLRSSDDWLDYARAVDRNDWPQFGCRGAHVLTNDSGSLVACPDIGAVLELLVNDAGVLEAFPDGRFHAMPIAMALVILRRALWPSRREGEVAKARVEYRGRRVWLRETGGWS
;
A
#
# COMPACT_ATOMS: atom_id res chain seq x y z
N MET A 1 8.23 15.35 12.28
CA MET A 1 8.01 13.92 12.59
C MET A 1 8.42 13.70 14.04
N ASN A 2 7.60 13.05 14.86
CA ASN A 2 7.91 12.83 16.28
C ASN A 2 8.98 11.74 16.42
N ALA A 3 10.03 11.97 17.21
CA ALA A 3 11.16 11.06 17.36
C ALA A 3 10.76 9.67 17.89
N ALA A 4 9.75 9.59 18.77
CA ALA A 4 9.23 8.33 19.27
C ALA A 4 8.57 7.51 18.15
N VAL A 5 7.77 8.16 17.30
CA VAL A 5 7.15 7.51 16.13
C VAL A 5 8.22 7.01 15.15
N SER A 6 9.25 7.83 14.87
CA SER A 6 10.35 7.43 13.99
C SER A 6 11.10 6.20 14.50
N ARG A 7 11.31 6.12 15.82
CA ARG A 7 11.97 4.98 16.46
C ARG A 7 11.13 3.71 16.31
N LEU A 8 9.83 3.78 16.63
CA LEU A 8 8.92 2.65 16.50
C LEU A 8 8.79 2.17 15.03
N GLU A 9 8.73 3.09 14.07
CA GLU A 9 8.72 2.76 12.63
C GLU A 9 10.02 2.02 12.23
N SER A 10 11.17 2.49 12.73
CA SER A 10 12.47 1.86 12.47
C SER A 10 12.60 0.48 13.11
N ASP A 11 12.04 0.29 14.30
CA ASP A 11 11.98 -1.02 14.97
C ASP A 11 11.08 -2.00 14.19
N ALA A 12 9.92 -1.55 13.70
CA ALA A 12 9.04 -2.36 12.86
C ALA A 12 9.74 -2.81 11.56
N GLU A 13 10.47 -1.90 10.90
CA GLU A 13 11.26 -2.22 9.69
C GLU A 13 12.35 -3.25 9.97
N ARG A 14 13.05 -3.13 11.10
CA ARG A 14 14.09 -4.08 11.51
C ARG A 14 13.52 -5.47 11.79
N ILE A 15 12.36 -5.55 12.44
CA ILE A 15 11.68 -6.82 12.71
C ILE A 15 11.24 -7.48 11.39
N ALA A 16 10.67 -6.71 10.46
CA ALA A 16 10.31 -7.22 9.14
C ALA A 16 11.54 -7.71 8.35
N ALA A 17 12.67 -7.00 8.45
CA ALA A 17 13.92 -7.44 7.82
C ALA A 17 14.46 -8.77 8.40
N ALA A 18 14.09 -9.09 9.65
CA ALA A 18 14.41 -10.37 10.29
C ALA A 18 13.43 -11.50 9.90
N GLY A 19 12.39 -11.21 9.12
CA GLY A 19 11.42 -12.20 8.63
C GLY A 19 10.22 -12.45 9.57
N ASP A 20 10.12 -11.74 10.69
CA ASP A 20 8.97 -11.86 11.60
C ASP A 20 7.86 -10.89 11.20
N CYS A 21 7.01 -11.33 10.26
CA CYS A 21 5.93 -10.51 9.74
C CYS A 21 4.89 -10.15 10.80
N GLU A 22 4.52 -11.07 11.68
CA GLU A 22 3.50 -10.86 12.70
C GLU A 22 3.95 -9.82 13.73
N ALA A 23 5.17 -9.97 14.28
CA ALA A 23 5.70 -9.00 15.22
C ALA A 23 5.93 -7.62 14.55
N SER A 24 6.29 -7.58 13.27
CA SER A 24 6.43 -6.33 12.55
C SER A 24 5.08 -5.62 12.32
N ILE A 25 4.02 -6.36 11.99
CA ILE A 25 2.66 -5.83 11.90
C ILE A 25 2.27 -5.17 13.22
N GLU A 26 2.46 -5.85 14.36
CA GLU A 26 2.14 -5.29 15.67
C GLU A 26 2.97 -4.04 15.99
N ALA A 27 4.26 -4.04 15.67
CA ALA A 27 5.12 -2.86 15.85
C ALA A 27 4.66 -1.66 14.99
N TYR A 28 4.25 -1.87 13.74
CA TYR A 28 3.65 -0.82 12.92
C TYR A 28 2.32 -0.33 13.47
N LEU A 29 1.47 -1.23 13.98
CA LEU A 29 0.21 -0.86 14.63
C LEU A 29 0.47 -0.01 15.88
N GLU A 30 1.50 -0.33 16.67
CA GLU A 30 1.92 0.49 17.80
C GLU A 30 2.42 1.87 17.36
N ALA A 31 3.31 1.94 16.38
CA ALA A 31 3.79 3.19 15.81
C ALA A 31 2.64 4.07 15.31
N GLY A 32 1.67 3.47 14.62
CA GLY A 32 0.49 4.16 14.11
C GLY A 32 -0.44 4.66 15.22
N ARG A 33 -0.64 3.88 16.30
CA ARG A 33 -1.39 4.32 17.49
C ARG A 33 -0.72 5.51 18.16
N CYS A 34 0.61 5.45 18.34
CA CYS A 34 1.40 6.54 18.88
C CYS A 34 1.26 7.81 18.02
N ALA A 35 1.40 7.69 16.70
CA ALA A 35 1.22 8.81 15.79
C ALA A 35 -0.19 9.40 15.84
N ALA A 36 -1.23 8.56 15.89
CA ALA A 36 -2.63 9.00 16.00
C ALA A 36 -2.91 9.71 17.34
N HIS A 37 -2.33 9.24 18.45
CA HIS A 37 -2.42 9.89 19.75
C HIS A 37 -1.90 11.34 19.71
N TYR A 38 -0.80 11.57 18.98
CA TYR A 38 -0.25 12.91 18.74
C TYR A 38 -0.89 13.64 17.54
N GLN A 39 -2.02 13.16 17.01
CA GLN A 39 -2.74 13.73 15.86
C GLN A 39 -1.89 13.86 14.59
N LEU A 40 -0.85 13.04 14.45
CA LEU A 40 0.02 12.98 13.28
C LEU A 40 -0.58 12.06 12.22
N TRP A 41 -1.75 12.43 11.68
CA TRP A 41 -2.61 11.54 10.87
C TRP A 41 -1.91 10.92 9.66
N GLN A 42 -1.07 11.70 8.95
CA GLN A 42 -0.32 11.20 7.80
C GLN A 42 0.78 10.19 8.20
N SER A 43 1.39 10.38 9.38
CA SER A 43 2.34 9.42 9.93
C SER A 43 1.61 8.16 10.40
N ALA A 44 0.46 8.30 11.05
CA ALA A 44 -0.37 7.17 11.48
C ALA A 44 -0.79 6.30 10.29
N LEU A 45 -1.31 6.93 9.23
CA LEU A 45 -1.65 6.25 7.98
C LEU A 45 -0.44 5.53 7.38
N ARG A 46 0.74 6.18 7.36
CA ARG A 46 1.97 5.55 6.84
C ARG A 46 2.33 4.29 7.63
N CYS A 47 2.30 4.35 8.96
CA CYS A 47 2.58 3.19 9.81
C CYS A 47 1.58 2.06 9.57
N TYR A 48 0.27 2.35 9.56
CA TYR A 48 -0.74 1.33 9.29
C TYR A 48 -0.62 0.76 7.87
N ARG A 49 -0.28 1.56 6.87
CA ARG A 49 0.01 1.04 5.53
C ARG A 49 1.24 0.13 5.54
N GLY A 50 2.28 0.45 6.30
CA GLY A 50 3.44 -0.42 6.49
C GLY A 50 3.05 -1.82 6.98
N ALA A 51 2.11 -1.91 7.93
CA ALA A 51 1.51 -3.19 8.33
C ALA A 51 0.74 -3.88 7.19
N LEU A 52 -0.04 -3.15 6.37
CA LEU A 52 -0.72 -3.73 5.20
C LEU A 52 0.25 -4.20 4.10
N GLU A 53 1.41 -3.57 3.95
CA GLU A 53 2.41 -4.01 2.98
C GLU A 53 2.97 -5.40 3.32
N LEU A 54 2.87 -5.84 4.58
CA LEU A 54 3.20 -7.20 5.04
C LEU A 54 2.04 -8.19 4.86
N ASP A 55 0.82 -7.74 5.07
CA ASP A 55 -0.41 -8.52 4.86
C ASP A 55 -1.55 -7.62 4.39
N LEU A 56 -1.84 -7.69 3.09
CA LEU A 56 -2.84 -6.86 2.41
C LEU A 56 -4.29 -7.23 2.79
N VAL A 57 -4.51 -8.37 3.44
CA VAL A 57 -5.84 -8.77 3.91
C VAL A 57 -5.98 -8.65 5.43
N HIS A 58 -5.02 -7.99 6.09
CA HIS A 58 -5.02 -7.83 7.55
C HIS A 58 -6.13 -6.88 8.02
N ARG A 59 -7.29 -7.47 8.35
CA ARG A 59 -8.51 -6.76 8.79
C ARG A 59 -8.29 -5.82 9.99
N PRO A 60 -7.54 -6.19 11.04
CA PRO A 60 -7.27 -5.27 12.15
C PRO A 60 -6.60 -3.97 11.69
N THR A 61 -5.65 -4.04 10.76
CA THR A 61 -4.99 -2.85 10.21
C THR A 61 -5.94 -1.98 9.42
N LEU A 62 -6.78 -2.58 8.55
CA LEU A 62 -7.79 -1.84 7.80
C LEU A 62 -8.74 -1.07 8.72
N ARG A 63 -9.20 -1.70 9.82
CA ARG A 63 -10.03 -1.01 10.83
C ARG A 63 -9.33 0.19 11.46
N LYS A 64 -8.01 0.11 11.71
CA LYS A 64 -7.24 1.25 12.23
C LYS A 64 -7.11 2.39 11.22
N ILE A 65 -6.97 2.06 9.92
CA ILE A 65 -6.97 3.08 8.86
C ILE A 65 -8.35 3.74 8.78
N LEU A 66 -9.43 2.97 8.75
CA LEU A 66 -10.79 3.53 8.70
C LEU A 66 -11.11 4.42 9.90
N ALA A 67 -10.58 4.10 11.08
CA ALA A 67 -10.73 4.92 12.28
C ALA A 67 -10.07 6.31 12.17
N LEU A 68 -9.19 6.54 11.18
CA LEU A 68 -8.67 7.88 10.88
C LEU A 68 -9.73 8.80 10.23
N GLY A 69 -10.80 8.22 9.67
CA GLY A 69 -12.00 8.92 9.24
C GLY A 69 -11.75 10.08 8.26
N SER A 70 -12.29 11.25 8.59
CA SER A 70 -12.25 12.48 7.77
C SER A 70 -10.84 13.06 7.60
N HIS A 71 -9.83 12.52 8.29
CA HIS A 71 -8.44 12.92 8.10
C HIS A 71 -7.78 12.25 6.87
N LEU A 72 -8.49 11.33 6.21
CA LEU A 72 -8.08 10.69 4.97
C LEU A 72 -8.68 11.39 3.75
N ARG A 73 -7.84 11.81 2.80
CA ARG A 73 -8.31 12.39 1.53
C ARG A 73 -9.08 11.40 0.64
N SER A 74 -8.83 10.11 0.82
CA SER A 74 -9.38 9.02 0.00
C SER A 74 -10.14 8.02 0.87
N SER A 75 -10.94 8.51 1.83
CA SER A 75 -11.65 7.69 2.82
C SER A 75 -12.49 6.59 2.16
N ASP A 76 -13.16 6.91 1.06
CA ASP A 76 -14.05 5.99 0.36
C ASP A 76 -13.28 4.81 -0.25
N ASP A 77 -12.08 5.06 -0.75
CA ASP A 77 -11.22 4.00 -1.34
C ASP A 77 -10.78 2.99 -0.28
N TRP A 78 -10.50 3.47 0.93
CA TRP A 78 -10.16 2.61 2.07
C TRP A 78 -11.38 1.85 2.59
N LEU A 79 -12.57 2.47 2.58
CA LEU A 79 -13.82 1.82 2.94
C LEU A 79 -14.16 0.69 1.95
N ASP A 80 -14.02 0.96 0.66
CA ASP A 80 -14.20 -0.04 -0.38
C ASP A 80 -13.14 -1.14 -0.30
N TYR A 81 -11.92 -0.81 0.12
CA TYR A 81 -10.90 -1.81 0.44
C TYR A 81 -11.37 -2.77 1.53
N ALA A 82 -11.75 -2.25 2.70
CA ALA A 82 -12.24 -3.08 3.79
C ALA A 82 -13.44 -3.95 3.37
N ARG A 83 -14.40 -3.38 2.64
CA ARG A 83 -15.55 -4.13 2.11
C ARG A 83 -15.13 -5.24 1.15
N ALA A 84 -14.13 -5.00 0.30
CA ALA A 84 -13.67 -6.01 -0.63
C ALA A 84 -12.96 -7.17 0.09
N VAL A 85 -12.16 -6.89 1.12
CA VAL A 85 -11.53 -7.94 1.97
C VAL A 85 -12.57 -8.74 2.77
N ASP A 86 -13.66 -8.11 3.18
CA ASP A 86 -14.73 -8.81 3.90
C ASP A 86 -15.62 -9.66 2.99
N ARG A 87 -15.70 -9.34 1.69
CA ARG A 87 -16.55 -10.05 0.71
C ARG A 87 -15.85 -11.15 -0.07
N ASN A 88 -14.53 -11.16 -0.08
CA ASN A 88 -13.75 -12.07 -0.91
C ASN A 88 -12.78 -12.87 -0.05
N ASP A 89 -12.66 -14.17 -0.34
CA ASP A 89 -11.67 -15.05 0.27
C ASP A 89 -10.34 -14.97 -0.50
N TRP A 90 -9.64 -13.85 -0.33
CA TRP A 90 -8.30 -13.71 -0.90
C TRP A 90 -7.26 -14.47 -0.08
N PRO A 91 -6.20 -14.99 -0.74
CA PRO A 91 -5.07 -15.54 -0.01
C PRO A 91 -4.46 -14.48 0.91
N GLN A 92 -3.81 -14.90 1.98
CA GLN A 92 -2.97 -14.00 2.75
C GLN A 92 -1.69 -13.72 1.95
N PHE A 93 -1.39 -12.44 1.72
CA PHE A 93 -0.17 -12.03 1.02
C PHE A 93 0.22 -10.59 1.31
N GLY A 94 1.51 -10.32 1.23
CA GLY A 94 2.07 -8.97 1.31
C GLY A 94 2.54 -8.48 -0.06
N CYS A 95 2.83 -7.17 -0.13
CA CYS A 95 3.52 -6.57 -1.27
C CYS A 95 4.91 -6.05 -0.92
N ARG A 96 5.44 -6.35 0.26
CA ARG A 96 6.80 -5.97 0.66
C ARG A 96 7.82 -6.70 -0.21
N GLY A 97 8.40 -5.98 -1.19
CA GLY A 97 9.28 -6.58 -2.21
C GLY A 97 8.60 -6.75 -3.57
N ALA A 98 7.37 -6.22 -3.72
CA ALA A 98 6.75 -6.11 -5.02
C ALA A 98 7.65 -5.31 -5.97
N HIS A 99 7.70 -5.75 -7.23
CA HIS A 99 8.55 -5.17 -8.25
C HIS A 99 7.88 -5.25 -9.62
N VAL A 100 8.31 -4.37 -10.53
CA VAL A 100 7.87 -4.39 -11.92
C VAL A 100 8.76 -5.35 -12.70
N LEU A 101 8.13 -6.31 -13.37
CA LEU A 101 8.75 -7.19 -14.36
C LEU A 101 8.37 -6.68 -15.74
N THR A 102 9.35 -6.37 -16.58
CA THR A 102 9.12 -5.93 -17.96
C THR A 102 9.67 -6.96 -18.92
N ASN A 103 8.86 -7.36 -19.89
CA ASN A 103 9.25 -8.23 -21.00
C ASN A 103 8.67 -7.71 -22.32
N ASP A 104 8.92 -8.42 -23.42
CA ASP A 104 8.45 -8.05 -24.75
C ASP A 104 6.92 -8.02 -24.88
N SER A 105 6.20 -8.63 -23.94
CA SER A 105 4.73 -8.71 -23.93
C SER A 105 4.07 -7.66 -23.02
N GLY A 106 4.83 -6.91 -22.22
CA GLY A 106 4.28 -5.88 -21.34
C GLY A 106 5.02 -5.75 -20.01
N SER A 107 4.41 -5.01 -19.09
CA SER A 107 4.91 -4.87 -17.72
C SER A 107 3.91 -5.46 -16.72
N LEU A 108 4.41 -6.21 -15.76
CA LEU A 108 3.62 -6.82 -14.69
C LEU A 108 4.16 -6.36 -13.34
N VAL A 109 3.28 -6.16 -12.35
CA VAL A 109 3.67 -6.07 -10.95
C VAL A 109 3.53 -7.44 -10.32
N ALA A 110 4.64 -7.95 -9.79
CA ALA A 110 4.66 -9.20 -9.04
C ALA A 110 4.84 -8.94 -7.55
N CYS A 111 4.09 -9.66 -6.72
CA CYS A 111 4.32 -9.73 -5.27
C CYS A 111 5.10 -11.01 -4.91
N PRO A 112 5.88 -11.00 -3.82
CA PRO A 112 6.51 -12.21 -3.29
C PRO A 112 5.48 -13.31 -3.04
N ASP A 113 5.86 -14.56 -3.29
CA ASP A 113 5.08 -15.78 -3.03
C ASP A 113 3.74 -15.93 -3.77
N ILE A 114 3.25 -14.87 -4.44
CA ILE A 114 2.00 -14.84 -5.22
C ILE A 114 2.24 -14.74 -6.73
N GLY A 115 3.34 -14.10 -7.14
CA GLY A 115 3.65 -13.80 -8.53
C GLY A 115 2.89 -12.56 -9.03
N ALA A 116 2.53 -12.54 -10.31
CA ALA A 116 1.88 -11.40 -10.95
C ALA A 116 0.51 -11.10 -10.34
N VAL A 117 0.28 -9.84 -9.96
CA VAL A 117 -0.98 -9.35 -9.35
C VAL A 117 -1.61 -8.21 -10.12
N LEU A 118 -0.81 -7.44 -10.86
CA LEU A 118 -1.28 -6.38 -11.76
C LEU A 118 -0.53 -6.46 -13.08
N GLU A 119 -1.22 -6.21 -14.18
CA GLU A 119 -0.66 -5.86 -15.47
C GLU A 119 -0.65 -4.33 -15.62
N LEU A 120 0.41 -3.81 -16.25
CA LEU A 120 0.63 -2.39 -16.48
C LEU A 120 0.81 -2.11 -17.96
N LEU A 121 0.00 -1.18 -18.47
CA LEU A 121 0.18 -0.57 -19.77
C LEU A 121 0.49 0.92 -19.59
N VAL A 122 1.37 1.45 -20.43
CA VAL A 122 1.63 2.89 -20.49
C VAL A 122 1.02 3.40 -21.77
N ASN A 123 0.02 4.27 -21.67
CA ASN A 123 -0.58 4.89 -22.85
C ASN A 123 0.24 6.08 -23.36
N ASP A 124 -0.12 6.58 -24.54
CA ASP A 124 0.57 7.71 -25.20
C ASP A 124 0.60 8.99 -24.37
N ALA A 125 -0.29 9.13 -23.39
CA ALA A 125 -0.34 10.26 -22.47
C ALA A 125 0.53 10.06 -21.21
N GLY A 126 1.33 8.97 -21.16
CA GLY A 126 2.18 8.63 -20.04
C GLY A 126 1.41 8.21 -18.78
N VAL A 127 0.18 7.72 -18.93
CA VAL A 127 -0.63 7.19 -17.81
C VAL A 127 -0.34 5.71 -17.65
N LEU A 128 -0.10 5.28 -16.41
CA LEU A 128 -0.02 3.88 -16.04
C LEU A 128 -1.43 3.31 -15.87
N GLU A 129 -1.88 2.53 -16.83
CA GLU A 129 -3.12 1.78 -16.75
C GLU A 129 -2.86 0.46 -16.03
N ALA A 130 -3.53 0.24 -14.91
CA ALA A 130 -3.34 -0.94 -14.07
C ALA A 130 -4.56 -1.86 -14.13
N PHE A 131 -4.31 -3.12 -14.48
CA PHE A 131 -5.32 -4.16 -14.59
C PHE A 131 -5.01 -5.27 -13.60
N PRO A 132 -5.94 -5.66 -12.72
CA PRO A 132 -5.68 -6.78 -11.82
C PRO A 132 -5.63 -8.10 -12.59
N ASP A 133 -4.71 -8.97 -12.17
CA ASP A 133 -4.73 -10.37 -12.59
C ASP A 133 -6.11 -10.99 -12.28
N GLY A 134 -6.55 -11.96 -13.09
CA GLY A 134 -7.90 -12.53 -13.00
C GLY A 134 -8.23 -13.11 -11.62
N ARG A 135 -7.22 -13.64 -10.90
CA ARG A 135 -7.37 -14.13 -9.51
C ARG A 135 -7.78 -13.02 -8.54
N PHE A 136 -7.42 -11.78 -8.86
CA PHE A 136 -7.68 -10.58 -8.08
C PHE A 136 -8.67 -9.63 -8.79
N HIS A 137 -9.57 -10.14 -9.62
CA HIS A 137 -10.57 -9.34 -10.34
C HIS A 137 -11.49 -8.50 -9.44
N ALA A 138 -11.54 -8.73 -8.13
CA ALA A 138 -12.28 -7.91 -7.16
C ALA A 138 -11.39 -6.88 -6.43
N MET A 139 -10.11 -6.76 -6.80
CA MET A 139 -9.15 -5.89 -6.13
C MET A 139 -9.62 -4.42 -6.10
N PRO A 140 -9.69 -3.78 -4.92
CA PRO A 140 -10.09 -2.40 -4.76
C PRO A 140 -8.95 -1.48 -5.13
N ILE A 141 -9.28 -0.25 -5.57
CA ILE A 141 -8.28 0.72 -6.03
C ILE A 141 -7.20 0.99 -4.96
N ALA A 142 -7.57 1.12 -3.68
CA ALA A 142 -6.59 1.36 -2.62
C ALA A 142 -5.58 0.21 -2.47
N MET A 143 -6.01 -1.05 -2.59
CA MET A 143 -5.09 -2.20 -2.59
C MET A 143 -4.14 -2.13 -3.78
N ALA A 144 -4.67 -1.91 -4.99
CA ALA A 144 -3.87 -1.79 -6.20
C ALA A 144 -2.84 -0.66 -6.08
N LEU A 145 -3.22 0.50 -5.54
CA LEU A 145 -2.32 1.64 -5.34
C LEU A 145 -1.26 1.39 -4.26
N VAL A 146 -1.57 0.63 -3.20
CA VAL A 146 -0.56 0.21 -2.20
C VAL A 146 0.49 -0.69 -2.85
N ILE A 147 0.05 -1.69 -3.62
CA ILE A 147 0.93 -2.59 -4.38
C ILE A 147 1.79 -1.80 -5.37
N LEU A 148 1.16 -0.96 -6.19
CA LEU A 148 1.85 -0.14 -7.21
C LEU A 148 2.86 0.80 -6.60
N ARG A 149 2.52 1.48 -5.51
CA ARG A 149 3.44 2.38 -4.81
C ARG A 149 4.70 1.62 -4.41
N ARG A 150 4.55 0.41 -3.89
CA ARG A 150 5.67 -0.40 -3.43
C ARG A 150 6.53 -0.89 -4.60
N ALA A 151 5.91 -1.27 -5.71
CA ALA A 151 6.60 -1.70 -6.92
C ALA A 151 7.37 -0.57 -7.63
N LEU A 152 6.78 0.62 -7.71
CA LEU A 152 7.42 1.79 -8.36
C LEU A 152 8.52 2.42 -7.50
N TRP A 153 8.34 2.41 -6.18
CA TRP A 153 9.25 3.02 -5.22
C TRP A 153 9.51 2.07 -4.03
N PRO A 154 10.37 1.06 -4.21
CA PRO A 154 10.69 0.10 -3.16
C PRO A 154 11.42 0.75 -1.97
N SER A 155 12.12 1.86 -2.23
CA SER A 155 12.77 2.67 -1.21
C SER A 155 12.42 4.13 -1.45
N ARG A 156 12.34 4.91 -0.36
CA ARG A 156 12.14 6.34 -0.46
C ARG A 156 13.41 7.00 -0.98
N ARG A 157 13.29 7.82 -2.01
CA ARG A 157 14.39 8.60 -2.58
C ARG A 157 14.67 9.84 -1.73
N GLU A 158 15.91 10.28 -1.74
CA GLU A 158 16.28 11.61 -1.25
C GLU A 158 15.94 12.65 -2.31
N GLY A 159 15.21 13.71 -1.94
CA GLY A 159 14.86 14.80 -2.85
C GLY A 159 13.36 14.96 -3.11
N GLU A 160 13.00 15.32 -4.35
CA GLU A 160 11.61 15.59 -4.74
C GLU A 160 10.76 14.32 -4.69
N VAL A 161 9.55 14.45 -4.12
CA VAL A 161 8.60 13.34 -4.01
C VAL A 161 8.08 12.97 -5.40
N ALA A 162 8.45 11.78 -5.86
CA ALA A 162 7.99 11.30 -7.16
C ALA A 162 6.48 11.05 -7.16
N LYS A 163 5.86 11.21 -8.33
CA LYS A 163 4.45 10.91 -8.57
C LYS A 163 4.26 10.23 -9.92
N ALA A 164 3.26 9.37 -10.01
CA ALA A 164 2.84 8.70 -11.23
C ALA A 164 1.35 8.92 -11.43
N ARG A 165 0.94 9.09 -12.69
CA ARG A 165 -0.47 9.15 -13.04
C ARG A 165 -0.93 7.73 -13.30
N VAL A 166 -1.91 7.27 -12.52
CA VAL A 166 -2.41 5.90 -12.57
C VAL A 166 -3.88 5.93 -12.94
N GLU A 167 -4.28 5.03 -13.82
CA GLU A 167 -5.68 4.74 -14.12
C GLU A 167 -6.01 3.30 -13.69
N TYR A 168 -7.09 3.16 -12.93
CA TYR A 168 -7.58 1.88 -12.45
C TYR A 168 -9.10 1.84 -12.62
N ARG A 169 -9.59 0.94 -13.47
CA ARG A 169 -11.03 0.78 -13.78
C ARG A 169 -11.72 2.09 -14.17
N GLY A 170 -11.08 2.86 -15.06
CA GLY A 170 -11.60 4.15 -15.55
C GLY A 170 -11.48 5.30 -14.55
N ARG A 171 -10.98 5.07 -13.33
CA ARG A 171 -10.67 6.14 -12.38
C ARG A 171 -9.20 6.50 -12.44
N ARG A 172 -8.91 7.78 -12.63
CA ARG A 172 -7.57 8.33 -12.75
C ARG A 172 -7.16 9.08 -11.48
N VAL A 173 -5.95 8.81 -10.98
CA VAL A 173 -5.39 9.43 -9.77
C VAL A 173 -3.91 9.76 -9.96
N TRP A 174 -3.41 10.69 -9.14
CA TRP A 174 -1.98 10.89 -8.94
C TRP A 174 -1.50 10.10 -7.73
N LEU A 175 -0.78 9.01 -7.97
CA LEU A 175 -0.12 8.25 -6.92
C LEU A 175 1.22 8.88 -6.56
N ARG A 176 1.44 9.16 -5.29
CA ARG A 176 2.70 9.71 -4.78
C ARG A 176 3.57 8.63 -4.18
N GLU A 177 4.88 8.81 -4.22
CA GLU A 177 5.87 7.95 -3.57
C GLU A 177 5.64 7.80 -2.05
N THR A 178 5.11 8.83 -1.41
CA THR A 178 4.70 8.79 0.00
C THR A 178 3.48 7.90 0.27
N GLY A 179 2.86 7.39 -0.80
CA GLY A 179 1.70 6.50 -0.83
C GLY A 179 0.36 7.17 -0.56
N GLY A 180 0.29 8.49 -0.69
CA GLY A 180 -0.98 9.20 -0.83
C GLY A 180 -1.39 9.30 -2.30
N TRP A 181 -2.68 9.46 -2.56
CA TRP A 181 -3.23 9.69 -3.89
C TRP A 181 -4.36 10.72 -3.88
N SER A 182 -4.62 11.31 -5.04
CA SER A 182 -5.66 12.32 -5.28
C SER A 182 -6.07 12.36 -6.74
#